data_AF-A0AAV6TTV8-F1
#
_entry.id   AF-A0AAV6TTV8-F1
#
_cell.length_a   1.000
_cell.length_b   1.000
_cell.length_c   1.000
_cell.angle_alpha   90.00
_cell.angle_beta   90.00
_cell.angle_gamma   90.00
#
_symmetry.space_group_name_H-M   'P 1'
#
loop_
_entity.id
_entity.type
_entity.pdbx_description
1 polymer ?
#
loop_
_entity_poly.entity_id
_entity_poly.type
_entity_poly.pdbx_seq_one_letter_code
_entity_poly.pdbx_strand_id
1 'polypeptide(L)'
;MGLSLQAKSYTLSNEEQHGIGAPTLGPGHKGPYTRQTGTLRFNEICVNLTRNSWNSVYDSNARAPYAYKGNQWVSYDDMNSFNIKYVSGEERHWMDLHLQ
;
A
#
# COMPACT_ATOMS: atom_id res chain seq x y z
N MET A 1 -14.14 3.93 11.57
CA MET A 1 -13.53 2.95 10.64
C MET A 1 -12.03 2.97 10.84
N GLY A 2 -11.39 1.82 11.07
CA GLY A 2 -9.96 1.74 11.40
C GLY A 2 -9.09 1.77 10.15
N LEU A 3 -8.34 2.84 9.94
CA LEU A 3 -7.28 2.92 8.94
C LEU A 3 -6.12 2.03 9.41
N SER A 4 -6.05 0.80 8.90
CA SER A 4 -4.87 -0.02 9.15
C SER A 4 -3.74 0.52 8.28
N LEU A 5 -2.74 1.16 8.90
CA LEU A 5 -1.49 1.60 8.26
C LEU A 5 -0.58 0.42 7.81
N GLN A 6 -1.15 -0.78 7.71
CA GLN A 6 -0.43 -2.02 7.42
C GLN A 6 -0.63 -2.36 5.95
N ALA A 7 0.45 -2.23 5.17
CA ALA A 7 0.47 -2.66 3.78
C ALA A 7 0.63 -4.18 3.72
N LYS A 8 -0.09 -4.84 2.80
CA LYS A 8 -0.01 -6.29 2.61
C LYS A 8 0.96 -6.61 1.48
N SER A 9 1.90 -7.50 1.75
CA SER A 9 2.89 -7.94 0.77
C SER A 9 2.70 -9.40 0.37
N TYR A 10 3.05 -9.72 -0.87
CA TYR A 10 2.90 -11.04 -1.46
C TYR A 10 4.14 -11.40 -2.29
N THR A 11 4.36 -12.71 -2.42
CA THR A 11 5.31 -13.27 -3.38
C THR A 11 4.51 -13.76 -4.59
N LEU A 12 4.73 -13.16 -5.76
CA LEU A 12 4.11 -13.53 -7.03
C LEU A 12 4.63 -14.90 -7.51
N SER A 13 3.77 -15.66 -8.19
CA SER A 13 4.21 -16.89 -8.86
C SER A 13 4.92 -16.63 -10.18
N ASN A 14 4.60 -15.50 -10.83
CA ASN A 14 5.23 -15.04 -12.07
C ASN A 14 5.46 -13.53 -11.96
N GLU A 15 6.71 -13.09 -12.11
CA GLU A 15 7.11 -11.69 -12.00
C GLU A 15 6.52 -10.81 -13.12
N GLU A 16 6.24 -11.40 -14.28
CA GLU A 16 5.60 -10.72 -15.40
C GLU A 16 4.11 -10.45 -15.15
N GLN A 17 3.50 -11.21 -14.23
CA GLN A 17 2.12 -11.04 -13.80
C GLN A 17 2.10 -10.30 -12.46
N HIS A 18 2.21 -8.98 -12.51
CA HIS A 18 2.30 -8.13 -11.31
C HIS A 18 1.09 -7.20 -11.13
N GLY A 19 0.03 -7.40 -11.92
CA GLY A 19 -1.23 -6.65 -11.81
C GLY A 19 -2.07 -7.09 -10.60
N ILE A 20 -3.15 -6.36 -10.35
CA ILE A 20 -4.14 -6.74 -9.33
C ILE A 20 -4.72 -8.13 -9.65
N GLY A 21 -4.77 -9.00 -8.66
CA GLY A 21 -5.25 -10.38 -8.83
C GLY A 21 -4.23 -11.34 -9.43
N ALA A 22 -2.98 -10.92 -9.59
CA ALA A 22 -1.90 -11.80 -10.00
C ALA A 22 -1.78 -13.04 -9.09
N PRO A 23 -1.45 -14.23 -9.63
CA PRO A 23 -1.30 -15.41 -8.81
C PRO A 23 -0.08 -15.28 -7.88
N THR A 24 -0.23 -15.77 -6.65
CA THR A 24 0.77 -15.64 -5.59
C THR A 24 1.17 -17.01 -5.05
N LEU A 25 2.42 -17.13 -4.61
CA LEU A 25 2.94 -18.28 -3.87
C LEU A 25 2.68 -18.17 -2.37
N GLY A 26 2.34 -16.97 -1.90
CA GLY A 26 2.02 -16.72 -0.50
C GLY A 26 2.47 -15.33 -0.03
N PRO A 27 2.68 -15.17 1.29
CA PRO A 27 3.10 -13.91 1.89
C PRO A 27 4.43 -13.40 1.33
N GLY A 28 4.55 -12.07 1.22
CA GLY A 28 5.79 -11.41 0.83
C GLY A 28 6.88 -11.57 1.88
N HIS A 29 8.12 -11.31 1.49
CA HIS A 29 9.26 -11.36 2.39
C HIS A 29 9.11 -10.38 3.56
N LYS A 30 9.68 -10.78 4.70
CA LYS A 30 9.72 -9.92 5.89
C LYS A 30 10.54 -8.67 5.61
N GLY A 31 9.97 -7.51 5.93
CA GLY A 31 10.70 -6.25 5.88
C GLY A 31 11.81 -6.17 6.96
N PRO A 32 12.85 -5.35 6.74
CA PRO A 32 13.97 -5.22 7.67
C PRO A 32 13.57 -4.65 9.04
N TYR A 33 12.50 -3.85 9.10
CA TYR A 33 12.01 -3.21 10.32
C TYR A 33 10.79 -3.92 10.88
N THR A 34 9.81 -4.28 10.04
CA THR A 34 8.57 -4.95 10.49
C THR A 34 8.83 -6.39 10.92
N ARG A 35 9.81 -7.07 10.30
CA ARG A 35 10.23 -8.45 10.60
C ARG A 35 9.09 -9.49 10.54
N GLN A 36 7.96 -9.14 9.96
CA GLN A 36 6.80 -10.00 9.76
C GLN A 36 6.62 -10.27 8.26
N THR A 37 6.41 -11.53 7.88
CA THR A 37 6.09 -11.90 6.49
C THR A 37 4.71 -11.41 6.11
N GLY A 38 4.56 -11.00 4.84
CA GLY A 38 3.29 -10.53 4.29
C GLY A 38 2.83 -9.17 4.77
N THR A 39 3.69 -8.41 5.47
CA THR A 39 3.37 -7.05 5.90
C THR A 39 4.61 -6.17 5.80
N LEU A 40 4.44 -4.99 5.22
CA LEU A 40 5.42 -3.92 5.22
C LEU A 40 4.81 -2.67 5.84
N ARG A 41 5.64 -1.84 6.47
CA ARG A 41 5.24 -0.50 6.93
C ARG A 41 5.56 0.52 5.86
N PHE A 42 4.89 1.67 5.91
CA PHE A 42 5.07 2.74 4.94
C PHE A 42 6.54 3.21 4.81
N ASN A 43 7.28 3.27 5.93
CA ASN A 43 8.70 3.61 5.90
C ASN A 43 9.55 2.60 5.09
N GLU A 44 9.22 1.31 5.15
CA GLU A 44 9.89 0.27 4.35
C GLU A 44 9.58 0.43 2.88
N ILE A 45 8.33 0.75 2.56
CA ILE A 45 7.87 0.97 1.18
C ILE A 45 8.57 2.20 0.60
N CYS A 46 8.66 3.32 1.34
CA CYS A 46 9.42 4.49 0.90
C CYS A 46 10.88 4.17 0.60
N VAL A 47 11.55 3.41 1.49
CA VAL A 47 12.94 2.99 1.26
C VAL A 47 13.02 2.10 0.01
N ASN A 48 12.06 1.19 -0.18
CA ASN A 48 12.02 0.33 -1.35
C ASN A 48 11.88 1.10 -2.66
N LEU A 49 10.98 2.09 -2.70
CA LEU A 49 10.75 2.95 -3.86
C LEU A 49 11.94 3.88 -4.15
N THR A 50 12.54 4.47 -3.11
CA THR A 50 13.59 5.49 -3.28
C THR A 50 15.00 4.91 -3.42
N ARG A 51 15.30 3.79 -2.77
CA ARG A 51 16.66 3.24 -2.68
C ARG A 51 16.83 1.85 -3.27
N ASN A 52 15.75 1.06 -3.35
CA ASN A 52 15.83 -0.32 -3.83
C ASN A 52 15.22 -0.50 -5.23
N SER A 53 14.92 0.58 -5.96
CA SER A 53 14.43 0.54 -7.35
C SER A 53 13.15 -0.31 -7.52
N TRP A 54 12.21 -0.19 -6.57
CA TRP A 54 10.88 -0.77 -6.76
C TRP A 54 10.06 0.09 -7.71
N ASN A 55 9.23 -0.55 -8.52
CA ASN A 55 8.29 0.13 -9.39
C ASN A 55 6.99 0.38 -8.63
N SER A 56 6.42 1.58 -8.77
CA SER A 56 5.11 1.93 -8.23
C SER A 56 4.12 2.06 -9.38
N VAL A 57 2.94 1.47 -9.24
CA VAL A 57 1.84 1.57 -10.20
C VAL A 57 0.58 1.93 -9.46
N TYR A 58 -0.16 2.90 -10.01
CA TYR A 58 -1.49 3.25 -9.52
C TYR A 58 -2.53 2.50 -10.34
N ASP A 59 -3.32 1.64 -9.68
CA ASP A 59 -4.43 0.96 -10.32
C ASP A 59 -5.69 1.83 -10.22
N SER A 60 -6.20 2.30 -11.36
CA SER A 60 -7.37 3.18 -11.42
C SER A 60 -8.68 2.49 -11.05
N ASN A 61 -8.77 1.16 -11.22
CA ASN A 61 -9.97 0.39 -10.90
C ASN A 61 -10.09 0.17 -9.39
N ALA A 62 -9.00 -0.22 -8.74
CA ALA A 62 -8.88 -0.38 -7.29
C ALA A 62 -8.72 0.96 -6.56
N ARG A 63 -8.42 2.04 -7.29
CA ARG A 63 -8.12 3.40 -6.78
C ARG A 63 -7.02 3.39 -5.71
N ALA A 64 -6.05 2.51 -5.87
CA ALA A 64 -4.98 2.28 -4.90
C ALA A 64 -3.65 2.02 -5.60
N PRO A 65 -2.53 2.48 -5.03
CA PRO A 65 -1.21 2.12 -5.53
C PRO A 65 -0.77 0.74 -5.05
N TYR A 66 0.10 0.13 -5.84
CA TYR A 66 0.90 -1.00 -5.44
C TYR A 66 2.35 -0.80 -5.91
N ALA A 67 3.28 -1.47 -5.26
CA ALA A 67 4.67 -1.49 -5.66
C ALA A 67 5.20 -2.91 -5.81
N TYR A 68 6.15 -3.11 -6.72
CA TYR A 68 6.73 -4.42 -6.97
C TYR A 68 8.19 -4.35 -7.41
N LYS A 69 8.90 -5.45 -7.18
CA LYS A 69 10.25 -5.69 -7.69
C LYS A 69 10.51 -7.20 -7.76
N GLY A 70 10.81 -7.69 -8.97
CA GLY A 70 10.86 -9.14 -9.22
C GLY A 70 9.54 -9.78 -8.79
N ASN A 71 9.62 -10.89 -8.06
CA ASN A 71 8.44 -11.57 -7.53
C ASN A 71 7.86 -10.94 -6.24
N GLN A 72 8.39 -9.84 -5.73
CA GLN A 72 7.86 -9.21 -4.52
C GLN A 72 6.88 -8.10 -4.88
N TRP A 73 5.74 -8.10 -4.19
CA TRP A 73 4.63 -7.19 -4.44
C TRP A 73 4.05 -6.66 -3.13
N VAL A 74 3.61 -5.41 -3.10
CA VAL A 74 2.96 -4.80 -1.93
C VAL A 74 1.83 -3.87 -2.34
N SER A 75 0.65 -4.03 -1.75
CA SER A 75 -0.41 -3.02 -1.80
C SER A 75 -0.33 -2.13 -0.57
N TYR A 76 -0.45 -0.83 -0.80
CA TYR A 76 -0.49 0.17 0.26
C TYR A 76 -1.49 1.27 -0.11
N ASP A 77 -2.05 1.93 0.91
CA ASP A 77 -2.74 3.20 0.68
C ASP A 77 -1.67 4.30 0.63
N ASP A 78 -1.73 5.19 -0.36
CA ASP A 78 -0.86 6.38 -0.39
C ASP A 78 -1.22 7.27 0.81
N MET A 79 -0.24 7.94 1.40
CA MET A 79 -0.58 8.97 2.37
C MET A 79 -1.37 10.13 1.76
N ASN A 80 -1.29 10.36 0.44
CA ASN A 80 -2.19 11.26 -0.28
C ASN A 80 -3.65 10.78 -0.27
N SER A 81 -3.89 9.49 -0.10
CA SER A 81 -5.23 8.95 0.12
C SER A 81 -5.79 9.32 1.50
N PHE A 82 -5.00 9.75 2.49
CA PHE A 82 -5.60 10.31 3.72
C PHE A 82 -6.34 11.62 3.43
N ASN A 83 -5.82 12.49 2.55
CA ASN A 83 -6.53 13.73 2.21
C ASN A 83 -7.69 13.53 1.22
N ILE A 84 -7.68 12.46 0.41
CA ILE A 84 -8.70 12.24 -0.63
C ILE A 84 -9.78 11.23 -0.18
N LYS A 85 -9.44 10.22 0.63
CA LYS A 85 -10.38 9.21 1.14
C LYS A 85 -11.23 9.73 2.31
N TYR A 86 -10.82 10.85 2.93
CA TYR A 86 -11.71 11.67 3.79
C TYR A 86 -12.63 12.60 2.99
N VAL A 87 -12.35 12.87 1.71
CA VAL A 87 -13.09 13.82 0.87
C VAL A 87 -14.10 13.14 -0.07
N SER A 88 -14.11 11.80 -0.17
CA SER A 88 -15.13 11.07 -0.94
C SER A 88 -16.05 10.25 -0.02
N GLY A 89 -17.05 10.92 0.57
CA GLY A 89 -18.20 10.26 1.17
C GLY A 89 -18.57 10.78 2.55
N GLU A 90 -19.18 11.98 2.58
CA GLU A 90 -20.23 12.34 3.54
C GLU A 90 -19.86 12.40 5.03
N GLU A 91 -19.04 13.39 5.46
CA GLU A 91 -19.15 13.96 6.83
C GLU A 91 -18.75 15.44 6.85
N ARG A 92 -19.58 16.28 6.23
CA ARG A 92 -19.53 17.74 6.34
C ARG A 92 -20.15 18.21 7.69
N HIS A 93 -19.67 17.67 8.81
CA HIS A 93 -20.19 18.02 10.15
C HIS A 93 -19.12 18.16 11.25
N TRP A 94 -17.95 17.55 11.12
CA TRP A 94 -16.96 17.53 12.22
C TRP A 94 -15.99 18.71 12.28
N MET A 95 -15.84 19.48 11.20
CA MET A 95 -14.87 20.58 11.14
C MET A 95 -15.37 21.92 11.71
N ASP A 96 -16.66 22.06 12.02
CA ASP A 96 -17.22 23.31 12.59
C ASP A 96 -17.15 23.39 14.12
N LEU A 97 -16.68 22.36 14.83
CA LEU A 97 -16.84 22.30 16.30
C LEU A 97 -15.57 22.36 17.14
N HIS A 98 -14.37 22.50 16.58
CA HIS A 98 -13.14 22.52 17.40
C HIS A 98 -12.08 23.56 16.96
N LEU A 99 -12.54 24.71 16.45
CA LEU A 99 -11.79 25.96 16.57
C LEU A 99 -12.63 26.96 17.38
N GLN A 100 -12.50 26.87 18.70
CA GLN A 100 -12.58 27.99 19.61
C GLN A 100 -11.21 28.14 20.28
#